data_AF-A0A7X9G4K3-F1
#
_entry.id   AF-A0A7X9G4K3-F1
#
_cell.length_a   1.000
_cell.length_b   1.000
_cell.length_c   1.000
_cell.angle_alpha   90.00
_cell.angle_beta   90.00
_cell.angle_gamma   90.00
#
_symmetry.space_group_name_H-M   'P 1'
#
loop_
_entity.id
_entity.type
_entity.pdbx_description
1 polymer ?
#
loop_
_entity_poly.entity_id
_entity_poly.type
_entity_poly.pdbx_seq_one_letter_code
_entity_poly.pdbx_strand_id
1 'polypeptide(L)'
;MKKCKAIVRMPQRISRLWLLSCMALLLASAWKTWAQNAPATAADDATQAEKGAFFPALEEYEKRGKVLVIREKMLFEITAREERVKKLDAIAVSFQAMRRLKDGDEQLTQYLQLRRRVLETIDEISDTNTRQVELAAMVDTAMTAGGLLPQVSTYLQDVRRQLLDMGVLQKTAERRLQALHQAIKTAIQNIPPPAVFVNKTGIEMRLVGAGRGMFYVSSRPIPGASFQALQAAPTAPAPATAAPAGESAPTGDISMAEAVNFTRWLSEQEGVGYRLPEVAEVTVLQRAGVLPESAVWTLTPWRPADDLEFGRMCERFGVTLYHVWDPKRVFGREIFWGELPEARYPGLGFLVVTSARTGWLERWNRINAQL
;
A
#
# COMPACT_ATOMS: atom_id res chain seq x y z
N MET A 1 -30.94 37.00 10.50
CA MET A 1 -31.54 35.66 10.67
C MET A 1 -30.50 34.60 10.31
N LYS A 2 -30.39 33.58 11.18
CA LYS A 2 -29.71 32.27 11.03
C LYS A 2 -28.20 32.25 10.72
N LYS A 3 -27.43 32.18 11.80
CA LYS A 3 -26.10 31.54 11.90
C LYS A 3 -26.25 30.04 11.61
N CYS A 4 -25.38 29.47 10.77
CA CYS A 4 -25.10 28.03 10.76
C CYS A 4 -23.58 27.82 10.81
N LYS A 5 -23.11 27.37 11.98
CA LYS A 5 -21.79 26.79 12.22
C LYS A 5 -21.76 25.41 11.54
N ALA A 6 -20.80 25.18 10.64
CA ALA A 6 -20.36 23.84 10.29
C ALA A 6 -18.95 23.64 10.83
N ILE A 7 -18.86 23.11 12.05
CA ILE A 7 -17.63 22.62 12.65
C ILE A 7 -17.34 21.27 11.99
N VAL A 8 -16.39 21.23 11.06
CA VAL A 8 -15.86 19.99 10.51
C VAL A 8 -15.00 19.34 11.60
N ARG A 9 -15.50 18.26 12.19
CA ARG A 9 -14.72 17.37 13.07
C ARG A 9 -13.64 16.69 12.23
N MET A 10 -12.39 17.13 12.35
CA MET A 10 -11.22 16.35 11.98
C MET A 10 -11.07 15.17 12.96
N PRO A 11 -10.96 13.91 12.49
CA PRO A 11 -10.38 12.88 13.32
C PRO A 11 -8.86 13.06 13.31
N GLN A 12 -8.31 13.73 14.33
CA GLN A 12 -6.89 13.65 14.64
C GLN A 12 -6.55 12.19 15.00
N ARG A 13 -6.24 11.37 14.00
CA ARG A 13 -5.51 10.10 14.21
C ARG A 13 -4.07 10.47 14.53
N ILE A 14 -3.82 10.75 15.80
CA ILE A 14 -2.46 10.72 16.36
C ILE A 14 -1.93 9.32 16.08
N SER A 15 -0.84 9.25 15.32
CA SER A 15 -0.20 7.99 14.95
C SER A 15 0.18 7.22 16.21
N ARG A 16 -0.37 6.00 16.38
CA ARG A 16 -0.06 5.12 17.51
C ARG A 16 1.45 4.86 17.64
N LEU A 17 2.20 4.95 16.54
CA LEU A 17 3.67 4.86 16.53
C LEU A 17 4.35 6.07 17.22
N TRP A 18 3.75 7.25 17.15
CA TRP A 18 4.26 8.45 17.83
C TRP A 18 3.95 8.41 19.33
N LEU A 19 2.76 7.94 19.71
CA LEU A 19 2.40 7.70 21.12
C LEU A 19 3.25 6.59 21.76
N LEU A 20 3.57 5.51 21.03
CA LEU A 20 4.45 4.43 21.49
C LEU A 20 5.91 4.90 21.61
N SER A 21 6.39 5.76 20.72
CA SER A 21 7.72 6.37 20.81
C SER A 21 7.84 7.35 21.99
N CYS A 22 6.81 8.16 22.24
CA CYS A 22 6.76 9.05 23.41
C CYS A 22 6.62 8.26 24.72
N MET A 23 5.87 7.15 24.75
CA MET A 23 5.79 6.26 25.92
C MET A 23 7.12 5.55 26.20
N ALA A 24 7.83 5.07 25.17
CA ALA A 24 9.14 4.44 25.33
C ALA A 24 10.20 5.41 25.89
N LEU A 25 10.12 6.69 25.53
CA LEU A 25 11.00 7.74 26.06
C LEU A 25 10.63 8.18 27.49
N LEU A 26 9.34 8.14 27.86
CA LEU A 26 8.88 8.44 29.24
C LEU A 26 9.11 7.26 30.21
N LEU A 27 9.10 6.02 29.74
CA LEU A 27 9.36 4.84 30.56
C LEU A 27 10.87 4.63 30.82
N ALA A 28 11.73 5.05 29.89
CA ALA A 28 13.19 5.01 30.07
C ALA A 28 13.69 6.03 31.11
N SER A 29 13.04 7.20 31.23
CA SER A 29 13.37 8.21 32.25
C SER A 29 12.77 7.88 33.63
N ALA A 30 11.62 7.21 33.68
CA ALA A 30 11.01 6.70 34.92
C ALA A 30 11.88 5.60 35.58
N TRP A 31 12.50 4.72 34.79
CA TRP A 31 13.43 3.70 35.31
C TRP A 31 14.72 4.31 35.91
N LYS A 32 15.22 5.40 35.34
CA LYS A 32 16.46 6.05 35.82
C LYS A 32 16.25 6.94 37.05
N THR A 33 15.04 7.48 37.23
CA THR A 33 14.68 8.34 38.37
C THR A 33 14.18 7.55 39.59
N TRP A 34 13.51 6.41 39.39
CA TRP A 34 13.08 5.53 40.49
C TRP A 34 14.25 4.86 41.21
N ALA A 35 15.33 4.51 40.49
CA ALA A 35 16.54 3.95 41.08
C ALA A 35 17.35 4.95 41.93
N GLN A 36 17.04 6.26 41.89
CA GLN A 36 17.83 7.29 42.57
C GLN A 36 17.09 7.97 43.74
N ASN A 37 15.76 7.82 43.87
CA ASN A 37 14.95 8.50 44.90
C ASN A 37 14.01 7.55 45.65
N ALA A 38 14.53 6.49 46.27
CA ALA A 38 13.77 5.76 47.30
C ALA A 38 13.95 6.47 48.65
N PRO A 39 12.92 7.11 49.24
CA PRO A 39 13.03 7.70 50.56
C PRO A 39 12.97 6.60 51.63
N ALA A 40 13.88 6.68 52.60
CA ALA A 40 13.71 6.06 53.89
C ALA A 40 12.74 6.91 54.73
N THR A 41 11.55 6.39 55.04
CA THR A 41 10.70 6.93 56.10
C THR A 41 10.01 5.80 56.86
N ALA A 42 10.20 5.85 58.16
CA ALA A 42 9.62 5.01 59.18
C ALA A 42 8.19 5.45 59.55
N ALA A 43 7.50 4.54 60.25
CA ALA A 43 6.27 4.69 61.02
C ALA A 43 4.95 4.79 60.23
N ASP A 44 4.11 3.76 60.35
CA ASP A 44 2.95 3.88 61.24
C ASP A 44 2.49 2.50 61.74
N ASP A 45 2.60 2.33 63.05
CA ASP A 45 1.92 1.36 63.88
C ASP A 45 0.42 1.68 63.89
N ALA A 46 -0.43 0.71 63.51
CA ALA A 46 -1.74 0.45 64.15
C ALA A 46 -2.60 -0.50 63.29
N THR A 47 -2.29 -1.79 63.31
CA THR A 47 -3.30 -2.88 63.24
C THR A 47 -2.59 -4.22 63.46
N GLN A 48 -2.15 -4.46 64.69
CA GLN A 48 -1.88 -5.82 65.18
C GLN A 48 -2.81 -6.07 66.35
N ALA A 49 -3.94 -6.72 66.08
CA ALA A 49 -4.68 -7.46 67.11
C ALA A 49 -5.74 -8.37 66.48
N GLU A 50 -5.33 -9.32 65.61
CA GLU A 50 -6.07 -10.58 65.48
C GLU A 50 -5.17 -11.69 64.92
N LYS A 51 -4.51 -12.37 65.87
CA LYS A 51 -4.02 -13.76 65.84
C LYS A 51 -3.88 -14.41 64.46
N GLY A 52 -2.79 -14.08 63.78
CA GLY A 52 -2.19 -14.94 62.77
C GLY A 52 -1.62 -16.19 63.43
N ALA A 53 -2.28 -17.34 63.22
CA ALA A 53 -1.63 -18.62 63.38
C ALA A 53 -0.50 -18.69 62.34
N PHE A 54 0.73 -18.46 62.79
CA PHE A 54 1.91 -18.48 61.94
C PHE A 54 2.18 -19.93 61.54
N PHE A 55 1.94 -20.26 60.27
CA PHE A 55 2.21 -21.58 59.70
C PHE A 55 3.36 -21.48 58.70
N PRO A 56 4.62 -21.67 59.15
CA PRO A 56 5.81 -21.64 58.28
C PRO A 56 5.69 -22.57 57.07
N ALA A 57 5.04 -23.72 57.27
CA ALA A 57 4.79 -24.70 56.21
C ALA A 57 3.81 -24.21 55.13
N LEU A 58 2.87 -23.33 55.49
CA LEU A 58 1.88 -22.77 54.55
C LEU A 58 2.54 -21.69 53.68
N GLU A 59 3.36 -20.81 54.28
CA GLU A 59 4.18 -19.85 53.52
C GLU A 59 5.15 -20.56 52.57
N GLU A 60 5.78 -21.65 53.00
CA GLU A 60 6.69 -22.43 52.16
C GLU A 60 5.94 -23.10 51.00
N TYR A 61 4.71 -23.58 51.23
CA TYR A 61 3.86 -24.17 50.19
C TYR A 61 3.40 -23.11 49.16
N GLU A 62 2.98 -21.92 49.61
CA GLU A 62 2.61 -20.81 48.72
C GLU A 62 3.81 -20.33 47.89
N LYS A 63 5.00 -20.23 48.50
CA LYS A 63 6.25 -19.88 47.79
C LYS A 63 6.61 -20.93 46.75
N ARG A 64 6.49 -22.23 47.07
CA ARG A 64 6.68 -23.32 46.11
C ARG A 64 5.64 -23.28 44.98
N GLY A 65 4.39 -22.99 45.30
CA GLY A 65 3.31 -22.80 44.32
C GLY A 65 3.63 -21.68 43.31
N LYS A 66 4.08 -20.52 43.78
CA LYS A 66 4.50 -19.39 42.91
C LYS A 66 5.68 -19.77 42.00
N VAL A 67 6.68 -20.49 42.53
CA VAL A 67 7.83 -20.95 41.74
C VAL A 67 7.43 -21.98 40.69
N LEU A 68 6.47 -22.86 40.98
CA LEU A 68 5.93 -23.81 40.00
C LEU A 68 5.21 -23.09 38.85
N VAL A 69 4.42 -22.05 39.15
CA VAL A 69 3.77 -21.21 38.12
C VAL A 69 4.81 -20.51 37.25
N ILE A 70 5.87 -19.96 37.84
CA ILE A 70 6.98 -19.36 37.10
C ILE A 70 7.64 -20.40 36.18
N ARG A 71 7.87 -21.62 36.68
CA ARG A 71 8.47 -22.71 35.91
C ARG A 71 7.61 -23.12 34.72
N GLU A 72 6.31 -23.27 34.93
CA GLU A 72 5.37 -23.63 33.87
C GLU A 72 5.33 -22.56 32.77
N LYS A 73 5.19 -21.29 33.17
CA LYS A 73 5.23 -20.15 32.23
C LYS A 73 6.56 -20.06 31.49
N MET A 74 7.68 -20.37 32.15
CA MET A 74 8.99 -20.36 31.50
C MET A 74 9.16 -21.49 30.48
N LEU A 75 8.69 -22.70 30.80
CA LEU A 75 8.70 -23.83 29.85
C LEU A 75 7.84 -23.55 28.62
N PHE A 76 6.68 -22.92 28.81
CA PHE A 76 5.86 -22.44 27.70
C PHE A 76 6.62 -21.43 26.82
N GLU A 77 7.32 -20.45 27.42
CA GLU A 77 8.07 -19.44 26.65
C GLU A 77 9.25 -20.04 25.86
N ILE A 78 9.92 -21.06 26.41
CA ILE A 78 11.01 -21.77 25.72
C ILE A 78 10.47 -22.51 24.48
N THR A 79 9.40 -23.29 24.63
CA THR A 79 8.80 -24.04 23.52
C THR A 79 8.24 -23.11 22.45
N ALA A 80 7.50 -22.07 22.85
CA ALA A 80 6.97 -21.06 21.93
C ALA A 80 8.10 -20.31 21.19
N ARG A 81 9.26 -20.12 21.81
CA ARG A 81 10.42 -19.51 21.16
C ARG A 81 10.95 -20.36 20.02
N GLU A 82 11.08 -21.67 20.19
CA GLU A 82 11.57 -22.56 19.13
C GLU A 82 10.65 -22.53 17.91
N GLU A 83 9.34 -22.53 18.14
CA GLU A 83 8.34 -22.39 17.07
C GLU A 83 8.48 -21.05 16.35
N ARG A 84 8.67 -19.95 17.08
CA ARG A 84 8.90 -18.62 16.48
C ARG A 84 10.16 -18.58 15.62
N VAL A 85 11.26 -19.17 16.07
CA VAL A 85 12.49 -19.26 15.26
C VAL A 85 12.22 -19.99 13.95
N LYS A 86 11.51 -21.13 13.99
CA LYS A 86 11.09 -21.85 12.78
C LYS A 86 10.22 -20.98 11.85
N LYS A 87 9.27 -20.21 12.39
CA LYS A 87 8.45 -19.26 11.62
C LYS A 87 9.32 -18.19 10.94
N LEU A 88 10.26 -17.59 11.67
CA LEU A 88 11.17 -16.57 11.15
C LEU A 88 12.03 -17.09 9.99
N ASP A 89 12.56 -18.30 10.12
CA ASP A 89 13.37 -18.92 9.08
C ASP A 89 12.51 -19.31 7.87
N ALA A 90 11.28 -19.81 8.08
CA ALA A 90 10.32 -20.05 7.00
C ALA A 90 9.97 -18.76 6.23
N ILE A 91 9.78 -17.63 6.92
CA ILE A 91 9.58 -16.30 6.31
C ILE A 91 10.81 -15.92 5.47
N ALA A 92 12.02 -16.09 5.99
CA ALA A 92 13.24 -15.77 5.26
C ALA A 92 13.42 -16.64 3.99
N VAL A 93 13.16 -17.94 4.09
CA VAL A 93 13.24 -18.88 2.96
C VAL A 93 12.19 -18.55 1.90
N SER A 94 10.94 -18.28 2.31
CA SER A 94 9.89 -17.89 1.35
C SER A 94 10.22 -16.59 0.62
N PHE A 95 10.79 -15.59 1.32
CA PHE A 95 11.27 -14.35 0.70
C PHE A 95 12.31 -14.61 -0.39
N GLN A 96 13.27 -15.50 -0.14
CA GLN A 96 14.27 -15.87 -1.14
C GLN A 96 13.68 -16.66 -2.31
N ALA A 97 12.71 -17.55 -2.05
CA ALA A 97 12.04 -18.32 -3.09
C ALA A 97 11.25 -17.42 -4.06
N MET A 98 10.53 -16.42 -3.55
CA MET A 98 9.72 -15.50 -4.36
C MET A 98 10.54 -14.65 -5.34
N ARG A 99 11.82 -14.37 -5.04
CA ARG A 99 12.70 -13.66 -5.99
C ARG A 99 12.98 -14.44 -7.27
N ARG A 100 12.76 -15.76 -7.27
CA ARG A 100 12.97 -16.64 -8.43
C ARG A 100 11.72 -16.75 -9.32
N LEU A 101 10.56 -16.28 -8.85
CA LEU A 101 9.33 -16.28 -9.63
C LEU A 101 9.45 -15.30 -10.80
N LYS A 102 9.04 -15.75 -11.99
CA LYS A 102 9.05 -14.95 -13.23
C LYS A 102 7.71 -14.28 -13.51
N ASP A 103 6.61 -14.89 -13.06
CA ASP A 103 5.31 -14.26 -13.19
C ASP A 103 5.13 -13.19 -12.12
N GLY A 104 4.77 -11.98 -12.55
CA GLY A 104 4.57 -10.86 -11.65
C GLY A 104 3.29 -10.98 -10.82
N ASP A 105 2.25 -11.65 -11.31
CA ASP A 105 0.95 -11.74 -10.61
C ASP A 105 1.07 -12.70 -9.43
N GLU A 106 1.62 -13.89 -9.69
CA GLU A 106 2.03 -14.82 -8.65
C GLU A 106 3.01 -14.18 -7.68
N GLN A 107 4.05 -13.48 -8.17
CA GLN A 107 5.05 -12.85 -7.32
C GLN A 107 4.43 -11.77 -6.40
N LEU A 108 3.53 -10.93 -6.91
CA LEU A 108 2.83 -9.92 -6.12
C LEU A 108 1.93 -10.56 -5.07
N THR A 109 1.17 -11.59 -5.44
CA THR A 109 0.28 -12.33 -4.53
C THR A 109 1.09 -12.94 -3.37
N GLN A 110 2.20 -13.60 -3.67
CA GLN A 110 3.07 -14.21 -2.67
C GLN A 110 3.72 -13.15 -1.76
N TYR A 111 4.17 -12.01 -2.30
CA TYR A 111 4.71 -10.93 -1.48
C TYR A 111 3.66 -10.31 -0.55
N LEU A 112 2.41 -10.18 -0.99
CA LEU A 112 1.30 -9.70 -0.17
C LEU A 112 1.00 -10.65 1.00
N GLN A 113 0.91 -11.95 0.72
CA GLN A 113 0.74 -12.98 1.75
C GLN A 113 1.92 -12.99 2.72
N LEU A 114 3.16 -12.91 2.23
CA LEU A 114 4.33 -12.83 3.11
C LEU A 114 4.32 -11.57 3.97
N ARG A 115 3.96 -10.42 3.39
CA ARG A 115 3.85 -9.16 4.14
C ARG A 115 2.86 -9.27 5.29
N ARG A 116 1.71 -9.92 5.07
CA ARG A 116 0.72 -10.20 6.12
C ARG A 116 1.31 -11.08 7.23
N ARG A 117 1.94 -12.20 6.87
CA ARG A 117 2.61 -13.10 7.84
C ARG A 117 3.70 -12.41 8.64
N VAL A 118 4.48 -11.52 8.01
CA VAL A 118 5.51 -10.73 8.69
C VAL A 118 4.88 -9.79 9.72
N LEU A 119 3.80 -9.10 9.37
CA LEU A 119 3.10 -8.21 10.31
C LEU A 119 2.50 -9.00 11.47
N GLU A 120 1.83 -10.12 11.19
CA GLU A 120 1.29 -11.02 12.22
C GLU A 120 2.41 -11.50 13.17
N THR A 121 3.60 -11.84 12.65
CA THR A 121 4.73 -12.27 13.48
C THR A 121 5.31 -11.12 14.32
N ILE A 122 5.30 -9.88 13.81
CA ILE A 122 5.72 -8.70 14.60
C ILE A 122 4.76 -8.50 15.77
N ASP A 123 3.45 -8.60 15.54
CA ASP A 123 2.43 -8.47 16.58
C ASP A 123 2.57 -9.61 17.62
N GLU A 124 2.77 -10.86 17.18
CA GLU A 124 3.05 -12.01 18.08
C GLU A 124 4.29 -11.78 18.97
N ILE A 125 5.35 -11.15 18.44
CA ILE A 125 6.55 -10.81 19.22
C ILE A 125 6.22 -9.73 20.25
N SER A 126 5.44 -8.72 19.87
CA SER A 126 4.98 -7.68 20.81
C SER A 126 4.19 -8.27 21.97
N ASP A 127 3.23 -9.14 21.70
CA ASP A 127 2.42 -9.83 22.73
C ASP A 127 3.28 -10.76 23.60
N THR A 128 4.34 -11.33 23.03
CA THR A 128 5.28 -12.13 23.81
C THR A 128 6.14 -11.26 24.72
N ASN A 129 6.56 -10.07 24.25
CA ASN A 129 7.30 -9.12 25.08
C ASN A 129 6.48 -8.73 26.31
N THR A 130 5.17 -8.50 26.17
CA THR A 130 4.30 -8.19 27.32
C THR A 130 4.22 -9.35 28.31
N ARG A 131 4.02 -10.60 27.83
CA ARG A 131 4.02 -11.79 28.69
C ARG A 131 5.35 -11.99 29.43
N GLN A 132 6.48 -11.72 28.78
CA GLN A 132 7.79 -11.86 29.40
C GLN A 132 8.07 -10.77 30.44
N VAL A 133 7.54 -9.55 30.26
CA VAL A 133 7.58 -8.50 31.28
C VAL A 133 6.76 -8.90 32.52
N GLU A 134 5.58 -9.49 32.33
CA GLU A 134 4.79 -10.05 33.44
C GLU A 134 5.54 -11.17 34.17
N LEU A 135 6.19 -12.07 33.42
CA LEU A 135 7.01 -13.14 34.00
C LEU A 135 8.20 -12.60 34.79
N ALA A 136 8.89 -11.59 34.26
CA ALA A 136 9.97 -10.90 34.97
C ALA A 136 9.47 -10.27 36.29
N ALA A 137 8.31 -9.63 36.27
CA ALA A 137 7.70 -9.07 37.49
C ALA A 137 7.33 -10.16 38.51
N MET A 138 6.83 -11.32 38.08
CA MET A 138 6.60 -12.48 38.96
C MET A 138 7.90 -13.03 39.56
N VAL A 139 9.00 -13.04 38.79
CA VAL A 139 10.32 -13.46 39.29
C VAL A 139 10.87 -12.46 40.31
N ASP A 140 10.79 -11.16 40.03
CA ASP A 140 11.30 -10.12 40.95
C ASP A 140 10.50 -10.07 42.26
N THR A 141 9.17 -10.24 42.20
CA THR A 141 8.32 -10.37 43.41
C THR A 141 8.62 -11.65 44.18
N ALA A 142 8.88 -12.77 43.52
CA ALA A 142 9.30 -14.01 44.18
C ALA A 142 10.68 -13.88 44.85
N MET A 143 11.62 -13.18 44.21
CA MET A 143 12.96 -12.93 44.75
C MET A 143 12.96 -12.01 45.98
N THR A 144 12.05 -11.04 46.04
CA THR A 144 11.95 -10.07 47.15
C THR A 144 11.20 -10.61 48.37
N ALA A 145 10.45 -11.72 48.23
CA ALA A 145 9.61 -12.29 49.29
C ALA A 145 10.35 -12.89 50.50
N GLY A 146 11.70 -12.96 50.48
CA GLY A 146 12.51 -13.42 51.62
C GLY A 146 12.37 -14.91 51.98
N GLY A 147 13.39 -15.48 52.62
CA GLY A 147 13.36 -16.87 53.11
C GLY A 147 13.34 -17.94 52.01
N LEU A 148 14.00 -17.69 50.87
CA LEU A 148 14.14 -18.65 49.79
C LEU A 148 15.24 -19.67 50.09
N LEU A 149 14.99 -20.94 49.77
CA LEU A 149 16.05 -21.96 49.74
C LEU A 149 17.12 -21.58 48.69
N PRO A 150 18.41 -21.88 48.92
CA PRO A 150 19.49 -21.54 47.99
C PRO A 150 19.23 -22.03 46.56
N GLN A 151 18.68 -23.25 46.42
CA GLN A 151 18.33 -23.87 45.13
C GLN A 151 17.24 -23.10 44.36
N VAL A 152 16.27 -22.53 45.09
CA VAL A 152 15.18 -21.72 44.49
C VAL A 152 15.73 -20.35 44.09
N SER A 153 16.60 -19.77 44.90
CA SER A 153 17.28 -18.52 44.57
C SER A 153 18.12 -18.64 43.30
N THR A 154 18.92 -19.70 43.16
CA THR A 154 19.70 -19.95 41.94
C THR A 154 18.81 -20.15 40.73
N TYR A 155 17.72 -20.90 40.87
CA TYR A 155 16.76 -21.09 39.78
C TYR A 155 16.11 -19.77 39.31
N LEU A 156 15.65 -18.92 40.25
CA LEU A 156 15.05 -17.63 39.91
C LEU A 156 16.05 -16.68 39.24
N GLN A 157 17.32 -16.71 39.66
CA GLN A 157 18.40 -15.97 39.00
C GLN A 157 18.64 -16.48 37.57
N ASP A 158 18.62 -17.79 37.34
CA ASP A 158 18.74 -18.38 36.01
C ASP A 158 17.55 -18.02 35.11
N VAL A 159 16.32 -18.08 35.63
CA VAL A 159 15.12 -17.66 34.88
C VAL A 159 15.22 -16.19 34.50
N ARG A 160 15.64 -15.31 35.43
CA ARG A 160 15.86 -13.90 35.15
C ARG A 160 16.88 -13.67 34.05
N ARG A 161 18.01 -14.40 34.10
CA ARG A 161 19.03 -14.34 33.05
C ARG A 161 18.49 -14.79 31.69
N GLN A 162 17.76 -15.91 31.65
CA GLN A 162 17.16 -16.42 30.43
C GLN A 162 16.11 -15.45 29.84
N LEU A 163 15.32 -14.77 30.68
CA LEU A 163 14.38 -13.74 30.23
C LEU A 163 15.10 -12.54 29.58
N LEU A 164 16.24 -12.11 30.14
CA LEU A 164 17.05 -11.07 29.53
C LEU A 164 17.59 -11.48 28.16
N ASP A 165 18.12 -12.71 28.05
CA ASP A 165 18.62 -13.26 26.78
C ASP A 165 17.49 -13.36 25.74
N MET A 166 16.29 -13.80 26.14
CA MET A 166 15.12 -13.83 25.26
C MET A 166 14.73 -12.44 24.76
N GLY A 167 14.76 -11.42 25.62
CA GLY A 167 14.47 -10.04 25.23
C GLY A 167 15.46 -9.49 24.20
N VAL A 168 16.75 -9.82 24.31
CA VAL A 168 17.76 -9.44 23.30
C VAL A 168 17.48 -10.11 21.95
N LEU A 169 17.15 -11.39 21.98
CA LEU A 169 16.84 -12.16 20.77
C LEU A 169 15.56 -11.67 20.08
N GLN A 170 14.52 -11.33 20.83
CA GLN A 170 13.28 -10.77 20.30
C GLN A 170 13.51 -9.42 19.64
N LYS A 171 14.27 -8.52 20.26
CA LYS A 171 14.64 -7.23 19.64
C LYS A 171 15.40 -7.43 18.32
N THR A 172 16.27 -8.44 18.28
CA THR A 172 17.02 -8.78 17.06
C THR A 172 16.08 -9.34 15.98
N ALA A 173 15.16 -10.23 16.36
CA ALA A 173 14.14 -10.78 15.46
C ALA A 173 13.21 -9.70 14.92
N GLU A 174 12.75 -8.77 15.76
CA GLU A 174 11.90 -7.65 15.38
C GLU A 174 12.60 -6.76 14.34
N ARG A 175 13.86 -6.39 14.59
CA ARG A 175 14.68 -5.64 13.62
C ARG A 175 14.82 -6.37 12.28
N ARG A 176 15.03 -7.70 12.32
CA ARG A 176 15.13 -8.53 11.11
C ARG A 176 13.80 -8.54 10.35
N LEU A 177 12.67 -8.67 11.03
CA LEU A 177 11.34 -8.61 10.42
C LEU A 177 11.01 -7.23 9.85
N GLN A 178 11.38 -6.14 10.54
CA GLN A 178 11.23 -4.78 10.02
C GLN A 178 12.07 -4.56 8.75
N ALA A 179 13.32 -5.04 8.73
CA ALA A 179 14.16 -4.99 7.54
C ALA A 179 13.56 -5.80 6.38
N LEU A 180 13.06 -7.01 6.66
CA LEU A 180 12.34 -7.82 5.68
C LEU A 180 11.06 -7.13 5.18
N HIS A 181 10.30 -6.49 6.05
CA HIS A 181 9.10 -5.74 5.67
C HIS A 181 9.44 -4.62 4.68
N GLN A 182 10.52 -3.87 4.92
CA GLN A 182 10.99 -2.86 3.98
C GLN A 182 11.49 -3.48 2.67
N ALA A 183 12.20 -4.60 2.73
CA ALA A 183 12.66 -5.31 1.54
C ALA A 183 11.50 -5.88 0.70
N ILE A 184 10.41 -6.33 1.32
CA ILE A 184 9.19 -6.74 0.64
C ILE A 184 8.53 -5.52 -0.01
N LYS A 185 8.43 -4.40 0.71
CA LYS A 185 7.85 -3.17 0.17
C LYS A 185 8.60 -2.68 -1.08
N THR A 186 9.93 -2.69 -1.07
CA THR A 186 10.74 -2.33 -2.23
C THR A 186 10.62 -3.36 -3.35
N ALA A 187 10.56 -4.65 -3.03
CA ALA A 187 10.35 -5.71 -4.03
C ALA A 187 9.01 -5.54 -4.76
N ILE A 188 7.91 -5.28 -4.04
CA ILE A 188 6.59 -5.01 -4.61
C ILE A 188 6.63 -3.79 -5.56
N GLN A 189 7.34 -2.72 -5.18
CA GLN A 189 7.47 -1.51 -6.01
C GLN A 189 8.26 -1.76 -7.30
N ASN A 190 9.16 -2.73 -7.31
CA ASN A 190 9.99 -3.07 -8.46
C ASN A 190 9.32 -4.07 -9.42
N ILE A 191 8.15 -4.61 -9.08
CA ILE A 191 7.41 -5.50 -9.99
C ILE A 191 6.92 -4.66 -11.18
N PRO A 192 7.24 -5.05 -12.43
CA PRO A 192 6.83 -4.30 -13.60
C PRO A 192 5.30 -4.24 -13.70
N PRO A 193 4.75 -3.13 -14.20
CA PRO A 193 3.31 -3.01 -14.45
C PRO A 193 2.85 -4.05 -15.51
N PRO A 194 1.58 -4.48 -15.49
CA PRO A 194 1.09 -5.50 -16.41
C PRO A 194 1.15 -5.03 -17.87
N ALA A 195 1.45 -5.92 -18.82
CA ALA A 195 1.56 -5.53 -20.23
C ALA A 195 0.22 -5.04 -20.82
N VAL A 196 -0.90 -5.59 -20.34
CA VAL A 196 -2.25 -5.21 -20.72
C VAL A 196 -3.13 -5.24 -19.48
N PHE A 197 -4.09 -4.32 -19.39
CA PHE A 197 -5.19 -4.41 -18.44
C PHE A 197 -6.49 -3.91 -19.09
N VAL A 198 -7.63 -4.33 -18.56
CA VAL A 198 -8.94 -3.83 -18.95
C VAL A 198 -9.44 -2.94 -17.82
N ASN A 199 -9.84 -1.72 -18.13
CA ASN A 199 -10.37 -0.79 -17.14
C ASN A 199 -11.83 -1.14 -16.78
N LYS A 200 -12.41 -0.40 -15.82
CA LYS A 200 -13.77 -0.67 -15.32
C LYS A 200 -14.84 -0.46 -16.39
N THR A 201 -14.57 0.44 -17.33
CA THR A 201 -15.44 0.74 -18.47
C THR A 201 -15.28 -0.24 -19.64
N GLY A 202 -14.40 -1.24 -19.53
CA GLY A 202 -14.22 -2.29 -20.54
C GLY A 202 -13.23 -1.96 -21.67
N ILE A 203 -12.52 -0.84 -21.57
CA ILE A 203 -11.47 -0.42 -22.50
C ILE A 203 -10.18 -1.19 -22.18
N GLU A 204 -9.67 -1.90 -23.16
CA GLU A 204 -8.37 -2.57 -23.09
C GLU A 204 -7.24 -1.56 -23.27
N MET A 205 -6.29 -1.58 -22.34
CA MET A 205 -5.16 -0.68 -22.26
C MET A 205 -3.86 -1.47 -22.39
N ARG A 206 -3.00 -1.09 -23.34
CA ARG A 206 -1.68 -1.71 -23.59
C ARG A 206 -0.55 -0.82 -23.09
N LEU A 207 0.41 -1.41 -22.39
CA LEU A 207 1.61 -0.73 -21.92
C LEU A 207 2.57 -0.49 -23.09
N VAL A 208 3.03 0.74 -23.25
CA VAL A 208 4.01 1.14 -24.27
C VAL A 208 5.08 2.04 -23.64
N GLY A 209 6.28 2.03 -24.23
CA GLY A 209 7.44 2.79 -23.75
C GLY A 209 8.38 1.96 -22.88
N ALA A 210 9.40 2.61 -22.33
CA ALA A 210 10.43 1.97 -21.52
C ALA A 210 10.83 2.84 -20.32
N GLY A 211 11.15 2.20 -19.19
CA GLY A 211 11.65 2.87 -17.99
C GLY A 211 10.67 3.90 -17.43
N ARG A 212 11.13 5.14 -17.25
CA ARG A 212 10.30 6.23 -16.70
C ARG A 212 9.28 6.80 -17.69
N GLY A 213 9.40 6.50 -18.98
CA GLY A 213 8.47 6.92 -20.03
C GLY A 213 7.43 5.87 -20.38
N MET A 214 7.13 4.93 -19.47
CA MET A 214 6.07 3.94 -19.68
C MET A 214 4.69 4.56 -19.44
N PHE A 215 3.77 4.33 -20.37
CA PHE A 215 2.39 4.75 -20.27
C PHE A 215 1.49 3.68 -20.89
N TYR A 216 0.22 3.72 -20.55
CA TYR A 216 -0.79 2.88 -21.19
C TYR A 216 -1.51 3.65 -22.27
N VAL A 217 -1.84 2.99 -23.37
CA VAL A 217 -2.69 3.51 -24.45
C VAL A 217 -3.84 2.54 -24.71
N SER A 218 -5.00 3.05 -25.11
CA SER A 218 -6.11 2.20 -25.55
C SER A 218 -5.69 1.34 -26.74
N SER A 219 -6.02 0.04 -26.73
CA SER A 219 -5.61 -0.91 -27.78
C SER A 219 -6.23 -0.60 -29.14
N ARG A 220 -7.42 0.03 -29.12
CA ARG A 220 -8.16 0.49 -30.29
C ARG A 220 -8.51 1.98 -30.14
N PRO A 221 -8.68 2.71 -31.25
CA PRO A 221 -9.29 4.03 -31.21
C PRO A 221 -10.72 3.92 -30.67
N ILE A 222 -11.11 4.89 -29.85
CA ILE A 222 -12.43 4.86 -29.21
C ILE A 222 -13.48 5.29 -30.25
N PRO A 223 -14.52 4.46 -30.51
CA PRO A 223 -15.57 4.83 -31.46
C PRO A 223 -16.39 6.01 -30.92
N GLY A 224 -16.81 6.91 -31.82
CA GLY A 224 -17.66 8.04 -31.46
C GLY A 224 -19.02 7.62 -30.90
N ALA A 225 -19.53 6.45 -31.29
CA ALA A 225 -20.76 5.88 -30.75
C ALA A 225 -20.70 5.56 -29.24
N SER A 226 -19.51 5.23 -28.70
CA SER A 226 -19.33 4.96 -27.27
C SER A 226 -19.62 6.19 -26.42
N PHE A 227 -19.35 7.39 -26.95
CA PHE A 227 -19.66 8.67 -26.30
C PHE A 227 -21.18 8.93 -26.22
N GLN A 228 -21.93 8.67 -27.29
CA GLN A 228 -23.40 8.87 -27.29
C GLN A 228 -24.12 7.85 -26.40
N ALA A 229 -23.68 6.59 -26.39
CA ALA A 229 -24.27 5.54 -25.55
C ALA A 229 -24.04 5.80 -24.05
N LEU A 230 -22.89 6.35 -23.67
CA LEU A 230 -22.55 6.65 -22.27
C LEU A 230 -23.16 7.97 -21.77
N GLN A 231 -23.38 8.96 -22.63
CA GLN A 231 -24.15 10.18 -22.28
C GLN A 231 -25.65 9.93 -22.22
N ALA A 232 -26.19 9.00 -23.02
CA ALA A 232 -27.60 8.65 -23.06
C ALA A 232 -28.06 7.75 -21.90
N ALA A 233 -27.18 7.37 -20.97
CA ALA A 233 -27.52 6.57 -19.79
C ALA A 233 -27.61 7.44 -18.52
N PRO A 234 -28.67 8.26 -18.33
CA PRO A 234 -29.00 8.73 -17.01
C PRO A 234 -29.62 7.56 -16.24
N THR A 235 -28.93 7.08 -15.21
CA THR A 235 -29.57 6.50 -14.01
C THR A 235 -30.62 5.39 -14.27
N ALA A 236 -30.25 4.30 -14.95
CA ALA A 236 -31.04 3.07 -14.92
C ALA A 236 -30.13 1.85 -14.72
N PRO A 237 -30.49 0.89 -13.86
CA PRO A 237 -29.74 -0.35 -13.74
C PRO A 237 -29.83 -1.11 -15.06
N ALA A 238 -28.67 -1.50 -15.60
CA ALA A 238 -28.57 -2.19 -16.88
C ALA A 238 -29.45 -3.46 -16.90
N PRO A 239 -30.29 -3.69 -17.93
CA PRO A 239 -30.80 -5.03 -18.17
C PRO A 239 -29.62 -5.91 -18.62
N ALA A 240 -29.43 -7.02 -17.90
CA ALA A 240 -28.42 -8.03 -18.15
C ALA A 240 -28.73 -8.82 -19.43
N THR A 241 -28.58 -8.19 -20.60
CA THR A 241 -28.46 -8.87 -21.91
C THR A 241 -28.11 -7.84 -22.99
N ALA A 242 -26.86 -7.39 -23.00
CA ALA A 242 -26.28 -6.82 -24.22
C ALA A 242 -25.33 -7.87 -24.79
N ALA A 243 -25.81 -8.57 -25.82
CA ALA A 243 -25.02 -9.44 -26.68
C ALA A 243 -23.82 -8.68 -27.27
N PRO A 244 -22.71 -9.35 -27.64
CA PRO A 244 -21.48 -8.67 -28.03
C PRO A 244 -21.76 -7.85 -29.28
N ALA A 245 -21.45 -6.56 -29.24
CA ALA A 245 -21.56 -5.68 -30.39
C ALA A 245 -20.63 -6.21 -31.50
N GLY A 246 -21.22 -6.99 -32.41
CA GLY A 246 -20.62 -7.35 -33.69
C GLY A 246 -20.50 -6.10 -34.56
N GLU A 247 -19.34 -6.01 -35.20
CA GLU A 247 -19.07 -5.26 -36.43
C GLU A 247 -19.35 -3.74 -36.46
N SER A 248 -18.24 -2.99 -36.45
CA SER A 248 -18.04 -1.75 -37.20
C SER A 248 -19.05 -0.60 -36.97
N ALA A 249 -19.04 0.00 -35.78
CA ALA A 249 -19.38 1.43 -35.70
C ALA A 249 -18.24 2.24 -36.37
N PRO A 250 -18.53 3.30 -37.16
CA PRO A 250 -17.49 4.09 -37.79
C PRO A 250 -16.59 4.69 -36.71
N THR A 251 -15.33 4.28 -36.71
CA THR A 251 -14.28 4.81 -35.85
C THR A 251 -13.94 6.23 -36.34
N GLY A 252 -14.75 7.22 -35.99
CA GLY A 252 -14.45 8.62 -36.31
C GLY A 252 -15.61 9.60 -36.15
N ASP A 253 -15.44 10.79 -36.74
CA ASP A 253 -16.36 11.94 -36.64
C ASP A 253 -16.42 12.62 -35.26
N ILE A 254 -15.25 12.72 -34.60
CA ILE A 254 -15.11 13.22 -33.24
C ILE A 254 -14.28 14.50 -33.25
N SER A 255 -14.82 15.55 -32.62
CA SER A 255 -14.09 16.81 -32.39
C SER A 255 -13.09 16.68 -31.23
N MET A 256 -12.10 17.57 -31.19
CA MET A 256 -11.14 17.64 -30.09
C MET A 256 -11.84 17.87 -28.74
N ALA A 257 -12.88 18.72 -28.73
CA ALA A 257 -13.64 19.02 -27.52
C ALA A 257 -14.37 17.79 -26.97
N GLU A 258 -15.01 16.99 -27.83
CA GLU A 258 -15.66 15.73 -27.45
C GLU A 258 -14.64 14.72 -26.92
N ALA A 259 -13.48 14.58 -27.57
CA ALA A 259 -12.41 13.69 -27.14
C ALA A 259 -11.86 14.07 -25.75
N VAL A 260 -11.61 15.36 -25.50
CA VAL A 260 -11.18 15.86 -24.17
C VAL A 260 -12.26 15.62 -23.12
N ASN A 261 -13.52 15.92 -23.42
CA ASN A 261 -14.63 15.71 -22.50
C ASN A 261 -14.80 14.22 -22.14
N PHE A 262 -14.62 13.31 -23.12
CA PHE A 262 -14.62 11.88 -22.86
C PHE A 262 -13.51 11.48 -21.89
N THR A 263 -12.28 11.95 -22.10
CA THR A 263 -11.17 11.62 -21.18
C THR A 263 -11.38 12.15 -19.77
N ARG A 264 -12.03 13.32 -19.63
CA ARG A 264 -12.41 13.89 -18.33
C ARG A 264 -13.45 13.01 -17.64
N TRP A 265 -14.54 12.67 -18.34
CA TRP A 265 -15.57 11.78 -17.83
C TRP A 265 -14.99 10.42 -17.41
N LEU A 266 -14.15 9.81 -18.25
CA LEU A 266 -13.50 8.53 -17.93
C LEU A 266 -12.63 8.65 -16.67
N SER A 267 -11.93 9.78 -16.53
CA SER A 267 -11.12 10.06 -15.34
C SER A 267 -11.95 10.16 -14.06
N GLU A 268 -13.13 10.77 -14.15
CA GLU A 268 -14.05 10.90 -13.02
C GLU A 268 -14.66 9.54 -12.63
N GLN A 269 -15.07 8.73 -13.61
CA GLN A 269 -15.66 7.41 -13.35
C GLN A 269 -14.65 6.44 -12.72
N GLU A 270 -13.40 6.47 -13.18
CA GLU A 270 -12.39 5.50 -12.76
C GLU A 270 -11.52 5.99 -11.60
N GLY A 271 -11.53 7.31 -11.32
CA GLY A 271 -10.71 7.95 -10.29
C GLY A 271 -9.22 8.04 -10.67
N VAL A 272 -8.92 8.05 -11.97
CA VAL A 272 -7.57 7.97 -12.55
C VAL A 272 -7.42 9.03 -13.64
N GLY A 273 -6.24 9.63 -13.80
CA GLY A 273 -6.00 10.59 -14.88
C GLY A 273 -5.88 9.95 -16.26
N TYR A 274 -6.94 10.04 -17.07
CA TYR A 274 -6.97 9.72 -18.49
C TYR A 274 -6.92 11.00 -19.33
N ARG A 275 -6.22 10.95 -20.47
CA ARG A 275 -6.08 12.09 -21.39
C ARG A 275 -5.81 11.62 -22.81
N LEU A 276 -5.83 12.55 -23.75
CA LEU A 276 -5.39 12.32 -25.12
C LEU A 276 -3.85 12.24 -25.20
N PRO A 277 -3.29 11.46 -26.13
CA PRO A 277 -1.85 11.33 -26.25
C PRO A 277 -1.21 12.66 -26.68
N GLU A 278 0.03 12.87 -26.26
CA GLU A 278 0.87 13.95 -26.79
C GLU A 278 1.69 13.48 -28.00
N VAL A 279 2.21 14.41 -28.81
CA VAL A 279 3.06 14.09 -29.97
C VAL A 279 4.27 13.23 -29.57
N ALA A 280 4.84 13.46 -28.38
CA ALA A 280 5.94 12.65 -27.85
C ALA A 280 5.52 11.19 -27.63
N GLU A 281 4.35 10.95 -27.06
CA GLU A 281 3.82 9.60 -26.80
C GLU A 281 3.45 8.90 -28.11
N VAL A 282 2.80 9.62 -29.03
CA VAL A 282 2.52 9.13 -30.37
C VAL A 282 3.78 8.72 -31.13
N THR A 283 4.86 9.50 -31.01
CA THR A 283 6.15 9.13 -31.63
C THR A 283 6.69 7.82 -31.06
N VAL A 284 6.47 7.55 -29.76
CA VAL A 284 6.82 6.26 -29.15
C VAL A 284 5.93 5.14 -29.70
N LEU A 285 4.62 5.36 -29.87
CA LEU A 285 3.70 4.39 -30.48
C LEU A 285 4.14 4.02 -31.91
N GLN A 286 4.50 5.03 -32.71
CA GLN A 286 4.99 4.85 -34.07
C GLN A 286 6.27 4.00 -34.10
N ARG A 287 7.25 4.28 -33.23
CA ARG A 287 8.48 3.49 -33.11
C ARG A 287 8.24 2.06 -32.63
N ALA A 288 7.22 1.87 -31.78
CA ALA A 288 6.80 0.55 -31.29
C ALA A 288 5.97 -0.24 -32.31
N GLY A 289 5.64 0.34 -33.48
CA GLY A 289 4.79 -0.29 -34.49
C GLY A 289 3.31 -0.39 -34.11
N VAL A 290 2.87 0.36 -33.10
CA VAL A 290 1.47 0.42 -32.68
C VAL A 290 0.79 1.53 -33.47
N LEU A 291 0.24 1.20 -34.65
CA LEU A 291 -0.38 2.17 -35.56
C LEU A 291 -1.91 2.05 -35.52
N PRO A 292 -2.65 3.11 -35.15
CA PRO A 292 -4.11 3.12 -35.26
C PRO A 292 -4.56 2.98 -36.72
N GLU A 293 -5.79 2.49 -36.90
CA GLU A 293 -6.40 2.38 -38.23
C GLU A 293 -6.96 3.71 -38.74
N SER A 294 -7.34 4.59 -37.83
CA SER A 294 -7.87 5.92 -38.06
C SER A 294 -6.82 6.99 -37.73
N ALA A 295 -6.98 8.20 -38.28
CA ALA A 295 -6.25 9.35 -37.75
C ALA A 295 -6.74 9.65 -36.33
N VAL A 296 -5.87 10.19 -35.48
CA VAL A 296 -6.18 10.44 -34.07
C VAL A 296 -5.76 11.83 -33.61
N TRP A 297 -6.62 12.43 -32.79
CA TRP A 297 -6.30 13.67 -32.08
C TRP A 297 -5.16 13.48 -31.08
N THR A 298 -4.34 14.52 -30.94
CA THR A 298 -3.35 14.64 -29.87
C THR A 298 -3.57 15.93 -29.07
N LEU A 299 -3.13 15.94 -27.81
CA LEU A 299 -3.29 17.09 -26.93
C LEU A 299 -2.28 18.22 -27.20
N THR A 300 -1.30 18.00 -28.06
CA THR A 300 -0.23 18.97 -28.34
C THR A 300 -0.72 20.06 -29.30
N PRO A 301 -0.68 21.34 -28.90
CA PRO A 301 -1.00 22.43 -29.81
C PRO A 301 -0.10 22.40 -31.04
N TRP A 302 -0.67 22.60 -32.22
CA TRP A 302 0.07 22.67 -33.47
C TRP A 302 0.47 24.10 -33.79
N ARG A 303 1.73 24.27 -34.19
CA ARG A 303 2.26 25.50 -34.75
C ARG A 303 3.20 25.14 -35.91
N PRO A 304 3.09 25.81 -37.07
CA PRO A 304 4.06 25.65 -38.14
C PRO A 304 5.41 26.17 -37.67
N ALA A 305 6.48 25.38 -37.88
CA ALA A 305 7.82 25.71 -37.41
C ALA A 305 8.41 26.93 -38.14
N ASP A 306 8.07 27.08 -39.42
CA ASP A 306 8.69 28.07 -40.32
C ASP A 306 7.82 29.31 -40.57
N ASP A 307 6.67 29.44 -39.88
CA ASP A 307 5.72 30.53 -40.09
C ASP A 307 5.35 31.25 -38.80
N LEU A 308 6.22 32.21 -38.44
CA LEU A 308 6.04 33.11 -37.30
C LEU A 308 4.84 34.05 -37.48
N GLU A 309 4.48 34.41 -38.72
CA GLU A 309 3.34 35.29 -38.99
C GLU A 309 2.03 34.57 -38.70
N PHE A 310 1.92 33.31 -39.12
CA PHE A 310 0.80 32.46 -38.78
C PHE A 310 0.62 32.30 -37.27
N GLY A 311 1.72 32.08 -36.54
CA GLY A 311 1.69 32.02 -35.07
C GLY A 311 1.11 33.30 -34.44
N ARG A 312 1.53 34.48 -34.92
CA ARG A 312 0.99 35.78 -34.47
C ARG A 312 -0.46 35.98 -34.85
N MET A 313 -0.89 35.50 -36.01
CA MET A 313 -2.29 35.56 -36.43
C MET A 313 -3.17 34.68 -35.54
N CYS A 314 -2.75 33.44 -35.27
CA CYS A 314 -3.43 32.57 -34.32
C CYS A 314 -3.60 33.23 -32.94
N GLU A 315 -2.54 33.85 -32.41
CA GLU A 315 -2.59 34.57 -31.13
C GLU A 315 -3.53 35.78 -31.18
N ARG A 316 -3.50 36.56 -32.27
CA ARG A 316 -4.38 37.72 -32.46
C ARG A 316 -5.87 37.34 -32.51
N PHE A 317 -6.19 36.22 -33.14
CA PHE A 317 -7.57 35.75 -33.30
C PHE A 317 -8.00 34.76 -32.21
N GLY A 318 -7.12 34.44 -31.24
CA GLY A 318 -7.40 33.48 -30.18
C GLY A 318 -7.62 32.05 -30.68
N VAL A 319 -7.08 31.71 -31.85
CA VAL A 319 -7.24 30.39 -32.49
C VAL A 319 -6.11 29.48 -32.06
N THR A 320 -6.44 28.30 -31.54
CA THR A 320 -5.47 27.25 -31.21
C THR A 320 -5.76 26.02 -32.07
N LEU A 321 -4.76 25.59 -32.83
CA LEU A 321 -4.81 24.35 -33.60
C LEU A 321 -4.20 23.21 -32.79
N TYR A 322 -4.61 21.99 -33.07
CA TYR A 322 -4.09 20.78 -32.44
C TYR A 322 -3.51 19.83 -33.47
N HIS A 323 -2.50 19.07 -33.06
CA HIS A 323 -1.89 18.07 -33.92
C HIS A 323 -2.85 16.89 -34.12
N VAL A 324 -3.08 16.54 -35.38
CA VAL A 324 -3.67 15.26 -35.79
C VAL A 324 -2.54 14.34 -36.22
N TRP A 325 -2.55 13.11 -35.70
CA TRP A 325 -1.64 12.05 -36.13
C TRP A 325 -2.35 11.08 -37.06
N ASP A 326 -1.84 10.93 -38.28
CA ASP A 326 -2.35 9.99 -39.28
C ASP A 326 -1.20 9.16 -39.84
N PRO A 327 -0.91 8.00 -39.23
CA PRO A 327 0.17 7.15 -39.68
C PRO A 327 -0.11 6.52 -41.05
N LYS A 328 -1.39 6.42 -41.45
CA LYS A 328 -1.81 5.79 -42.71
C LYS A 328 -2.05 6.78 -43.84
N ARG A 329 -1.98 8.09 -43.57
CA ARG A 329 -2.16 9.16 -44.57
C ARG A 329 -3.52 9.06 -45.27
N VAL A 330 -4.56 8.83 -44.48
CA VAL A 330 -5.96 8.76 -44.91
C VAL A 330 -6.45 10.13 -45.39
N PHE A 331 -6.07 11.22 -44.72
CA PHE A 331 -6.59 12.57 -45.03
C PHE A 331 -5.65 13.43 -45.88
N GLY A 332 -4.35 13.10 -45.94
CA GLY A 332 -3.37 13.96 -46.59
C GLY A 332 -2.02 13.30 -46.80
N ARG A 333 -1.03 14.07 -47.29
CA ARG A 333 0.33 13.57 -47.55
C ARG A 333 1.21 13.54 -46.30
N GLU A 334 0.90 14.36 -45.31
CA GLU A 334 1.66 14.51 -44.08
C GLU A 334 1.18 13.52 -43.01
N ILE A 335 2.09 13.12 -42.12
CA ILE A 335 1.78 12.22 -40.99
C ILE A 335 1.24 13.01 -39.80
N PHE A 336 1.66 14.27 -39.68
CA PHE A 336 1.21 15.21 -38.67
C PHE A 336 0.83 16.51 -39.35
N TRP A 337 -0.33 17.06 -39.00
CA TRP A 337 -0.74 18.41 -39.41
C TRP A 337 -1.56 19.06 -38.29
N GLY A 338 -1.79 20.36 -38.43
CA GLY A 338 -2.61 21.14 -37.51
C GLY A 338 -4.04 21.25 -37.98
N GLU A 339 -4.98 21.09 -37.06
CA GLU A 339 -6.39 21.16 -37.35
C GLU A 339 -7.16 21.92 -36.26
N LEU A 340 -8.29 22.53 -36.64
CA LEU A 340 -9.18 23.24 -35.71
C LEU A 340 -9.85 22.26 -34.73
N PRO A 341 -10.04 22.63 -33.47
CA PRO A 341 -10.59 21.74 -32.45
C PRO A 341 -12.05 21.31 -32.73
N GLU A 342 -12.78 22.09 -33.53
CA GLU A 342 -14.16 21.81 -33.95
C GLU A 342 -14.24 20.93 -35.20
N ALA A 343 -13.12 20.64 -35.87
CA ALA A 343 -13.11 19.83 -37.08
C ALA A 343 -13.57 18.40 -36.78
N ARG A 344 -14.35 17.84 -37.72
CA ARG A 344 -14.86 16.48 -37.64
C ARG A 344 -14.74 15.83 -39.01
N TYR A 345 -14.14 14.64 -39.03
CA TYR A 345 -13.98 13.89 -40.27
C TYR A 345 -14.35 12.41 -40.08
N PRO A 346 -15.00 11.77 -41.07
CA PRO A 346 -15.14 10.32 -41.11
C PRO A 346 -13.74 9.67 -41.13
N GLY A 347 -13.37 8.95 -40.06
CA GLY A 347 -12.03 8.36 -39.89
C GLY A 347 -11.07 9.16 -39.01
N LEU A 348 -11.52 10.26 -38.38
CA LEU A 348 -10.79 10.96 -37.32
C LEU A 348 -11.36 10.58 -35.96
N GLY A 349 -10.57 9.84 -35.18
CA GLY A 349 -10.92 9.38 -33.83
C GLY A 349 -9.96 9.90 -32.77
N PHE A 350 -9.88 9.17 -31.65
CA PHE A 350 -8.91 9.46 -30.61
C PHE A 350 -8.47 8.20 -29.86
N LEU A 351 -7.27 8.26 -29.29
CA LEU A 351 -6.76 7.28 -28.33
C LEU A 351 -6.78 7.90 -26.93
N VAL A 352 -6.81 7.04 -25.93
CA VAL A 352 -6.72 7.46 -24.54
C VAL A 352 -5.44 6.92 -23.94
N VAL A 353 -4.74 7.76 -23.20
CA VAL A 353 -3.52 7.39 -22.48
C VAL A 353 -3.66 7.63 -20.97
N THR A 354 -2.97 6.81 -20.19
CA THR A 354 -2.86 6.97 -18.73
C THR A 354 -1.48 6.54 -18.24
N SER A 355 -1.15 6.91 -17.01
CA SER A 355 0.15 6.59 -16.40
C SER A 355 0.34 5.08 -16.20
N ALA A 356 1.59 4.60 -16.25
CA ALA A 356 1.92 3.21 -15.90
C ALA A 356 1.51 2.82 -14.46
N ARG A 357 1.37 3.81 -13.57
CA ARG A 357 0.91 3.60 -12.19
C ARG A 357 -0.53 3.09 -12.12
N THR A 358 -1.36 3.43 -13.11
CA THR A 358 -2.76 3.00 -13.19
C THR A 358 -2.85 1.47 -13.27
N GLY A 359 -2.14 0.86 -14.21
CA GLY A 359 -2.16 -0.61 -14.36
C GLY A 359 -1.59 -1.34 -13.14
N TRP A 360 -0.62 -0.73 -12.45
CA TRP A 360 -0.12 -1.26 -11.17
C TRP A 360 -1.20 -1.22 -10.08
N LEU A 361 -1.96 -0.12 -9.99
CA LEU A 361 -3.04 0.04 -9.01
C LEU A 361 -4.22 -0.89 -9.30
N GLU A 362 -4.62 -1.04 -10.56
CA GLU A 362 -5.66 -2.01 -10.97
C GLU A 362 -5.25 -3.45 -10.63
N ARG A 363 -4.01 -3.82 -10.98
CA ARG A 363 -3.44 -5.13 -10.62
C ARG A 363 -3.48 -5.36 -9.10
N TRP A 364 -3.05 -4.37 -8.32
CA TRP A 364 -3.04 -4.42 -6.87
C TRP A 364 -4.45 -4.60 -6.29
N ASN A 365 -5.43 -3.84 -6.79
CA ASN A 365 -6.82 -3.94 -6.35
C ASN A 365 -7.42 -5.30 -6.69
N ARG A 366 -7.18 -5.80 -7.91
CA ARG A 366 -7.65 -7.12 -8.35
C ARG A 366 -7.10 -8.24 -7.46
N ILE A 367 -5.80 -8.24 -7.17
CA ILE A 367 -5.18 -9.28 -6.33
C ILE A 367 -5.64 -9.15 -4.87
N ASN A 368 -5.74 -7.94 -4.34
CA ASN A 368 -6.26 -7.76 -2.97
C ASN A 368 -7.73 -8.15 -2.83
N ALA A 369 -8.53 -8.07 -3.90
CA ALA A 369 -9.91 -8.56 -3.87
C ALA A 369 -9.99 -10.10 -3.84
N GLN A 370 -8.91 -10.79 -4.19
CA GLN A 370 -8.81 -12.26 -4.19
C GLN A 370 -8.18 -12.82 -2.90
N LEU A 371 -7.50 -11.98 -2.10
CA LEU A 371 -6.82 -12.33 -0.84
C LEU A 371 -7.67 -11.97 0.38
#